data_AF-A0A285X2S7-F1
#
_entry.id   AF-A0A285X2S7-F1
#
_cell.length_a   1.000
_cell.length_b   1.000
_cell.length_c   1.000
_cell.angle_alpha   90.00
_cell.angle_beta   90.00
_cell.angle_gamma   90.00
#
_symmetry.space_group_name_H-M   'P 1'
#
loop_
_entity.id
_entity.type
_entity.pdbx_description
1 polymer ?
#
loop_
_entity_poly.entity_id
_entity_poly.type
_entity_poly.pdbx_seq_one_letter_code
_entity_poly.pdbx_strand_id
1 'polypeptide(L)'
;MLNKWLFTRIDNSALIVFRIIFGALLAIEAFGAIFTGWIRRAFIEPDFTFTFIGFEFLQPLPGNGMLWYYGVLGLFGIFVMLGYKYRFSIFMYTIMWAAVYLMQKSSYNNHYYLLMLLCFLMLLLPANRYASLDVWQTPQLKKISMPRWVWVLIVGQMWIVYTYAAIAKIYPDWFNASLPAMLMKAREHYWLVGDFLQQTWVHYSIAWFGFFFDLLIIPLLLWKRTRIFAFLAAIFFHLFNSFIFHIGIFPYLALAFALFFFPTQKINGYFLWKKTHYDAAEVEVPKSRNLIVGFLATWLLVQFLLPLRHWAIKDDVLWTEEGHRLSWRMMLRSKAGIFQYKIVDKQKPQDTIFLKHQNYLTAKQIRALGSKPDMIWQFAQRIEEGYQKSGKEVEIFIDSKVSVNGRPYAPFIDPKVDLAAEEWDHFRHHEWILPSPVEE
;
A
#
# COMPACT_ATOMS: atom_id res chain seq x y z
N MET A 1 7.62 30.05 18.56
CA MET A 1 7.03 30.10 17.20
C MET A 1 6.35 28.79 16.81
N LEU A 2 7.03 27.63 16.91
CA LEU A 2 6.46 26.32 16.57
C LEU A 2 5.11 26.00 17.26
N ASN A 3 5.02 26.21 18.58
CA ASN A 3 3.77 25.94 19.33
C ASN A 3 2.60 26.79 18.84
N LYS A 4 2.86 28.10 18.68
CA LYS A 4 1.87 29.04 18.18
C LYS A 4 1.30 28.54 16.86
N TRP A 5 2.16 28.06 15.95
CA TRP A 5 1.74 27.58 14.64
C TRP A 5 1.03 26.22 14.67
N LEU A 6 1.59 25.19 15.31
CA LEU A 6 1.02 23.84 15.34
C LEU A 6 -0.32 23.75 16.10
N PHE A 7 -0.46 24.55 17.15
CA PHE A 7 -1.62 24.51 18.04
C PHE A 7 -2.60 25.68 17.82
N THR A 8 -2.40 26.47 16.76
CA THR A 8 -3.49 27.35 16.27
C THR A 8 -4.68 26.48 15.86
N ARG A 9 -5.88 26.87 16.27
CA ARG A 9 -7.13 26.27 15.84
C ARG A 9 -7.46 26.73 14.42
N ILE A 10 -7.85 25.78 13.58
CA ILE A 10 -8.35 26.00 12.22
C ILE A 10 -9.71 25.31 12.08
N ASP A 11 -10.53 25.73 11.12
CA ASP A 11 -11.81 25.09 10.85
C ASP A 11 -11.63 23.60 10.52
N ASN A 12 -12.50 22.74 11.07
CA ASN A 12 -12.38 21.29 10.91
C ASN A 12 -13.14 20.71 9.71
N SER A 13 -13.80 21.52 8.88
CA SER A 13 -14.69 21.03 7.81
C SER A 13 -14.00 20.03 6.87
N ALA A 14 -12.75 20.30 6.47
CA ALA A 14 -11.99 19.37 5.62
C ALA A 14 -11.83 17.98 6.25
N LEU A 15 -11.49 17.89 7.55
CA LEU A 15 -11.38 16.62 8.26
C LEU A 15 -12.72 15.88 8.38
N ILE A 16 -13.80 16.62 8.63
CA ILE A 16 -15.13 16.03 8.81
C ILE A 16 -15.65 15.45 7.50
N VAL A 17 -15.53 16.21 6.40
CA VAL A 17 -15.91 15.72 5.06
C VAL A 17 -15.00 14.57 4.64
N PHE A 18 -13.69 14.68 4.90
CA PHE A 18 -12.75 13.60 4.63
C PHE A 18 -13.15 12.32 5.37
N ARG A 19 -13.52 12.37 6.65
CA ARG A 19 -14.00 11.20 7.40
C ARG A 19 -15.21 10.53 6.74
N ILE A 20 -16.17 11.31 6.26
CA ILE A 20 -17.37 10.77 5.59
C ILE A 20 -16.95 10.00 4.34
N ILE A 21 -16.18 10.64 3.46
CA ILE A 21 -15.72 10.01 2.22
C ILE A 21 -14.81 8.81 2.52
N PHE A 22 -13.89 8.96 3.47
CA PHE A 22 -12.97 7.91 3.90
C PHE A 22 -13.75 6.68 4.39
N GLY A 23 -14.69 6.86 5.33
CA GLY A 23 -15.51 5.74 5.81
C GLY A 23 -16.36 5.08 4.72
N ALA A 24 -16.88 5.87 3.76
CA ALA A 24 -17.58 5.33 2.61
C ALA A 24 -16.65 4.45 1.74
N LEU A 25 -15.44 4.93 1.45
CA LEU A 25 -14.43 4.17 0.71
C LEU A 25 -13.99 2.91 1.46
N LEU A 26 -13.84 2.97 2.79
CA LEU A 26 -13.56 1.81 3.63
C LEU A 26 -14.66 0.73 3.52
N ALA A 27 -15.93 1.15 3.50
CA ALA A 27 -17.06 0.24 3.32
C ALA A 27 -17.09 -0.34 1.90
N ILE A 28 -16.87 0.50 0.87
CA ILE A 28 -16.84 0.07 -0.53
C ILE A 28 -15.72 -0.93 -0.79
N GLU A 29 -14.52 -0.72 -0.26
CA GLU A 29 -13.41 -1.68 -0.41
C GLU A 29 -13.77 -3.03 0.22
N ALA A 30 -14.33 -3.01 1.45
CA ALA A 30 -14.65 -4.25 2.16
C ALA A 30 -15.80 -5.03 1.49
N PHE A 31 -16.93 -4.37 1.21
CA PHE A 31 -18.06 -5.03 0.54
C PHE A 31 -17.73 -5.36 -0.92
N GLY A 32 -17.01 -4.49 -1.63
CA GLY A 32 -16.56 -4.72 -2.99
C GLY A 32 -15.64 -5.94 -3.11
N ALA A 33 -14.76 -6.18 -2.13
CA ALA A 33 -13.91 -7.37 -2.09
C ALA A 33 -14.73 -8.68 -2.01
N ILE A 34 -15.91 -8.65 -1.39
CA ILE A 34 -16.87 -9.77 -1.39
C ILE A 34 -17.46 -9.95 -2.79
N PHE A 35 -18.08 -8.91 -3.34
CA PHE A 35 -18.84 -9.00 -4.61
C PHE A 35 -17.95 -9.24 -5.83
N THR A 36 -16.71 -8.77 -5.82
CA THR A 36 -15.73 -9.04 -6.90
C THR A 36 -15.16 -10.47 -6.83
N GLY A 37 -15.46 -11.23 -5.77
CA GLY A 37 -14.89 -12.55 -5.51
C GLY A 37 -13.41 -12.51 -5.12
N TRP A 38 -12.86 -11.34 -4.82
CA TRP A 38 -11.45 -11.20 -4.46
C TRP A 38 -11.11 -11.98 -3.17
N ILE A 39 -11.99 -11.96 -2.17
CA ILE A 39 -11.79 -12.70 -0.90
C ILE A 39 -11.66 -14.19 -1.16
N ARG A 40 -12.52 -14.74 -2.04
CA ARG A 40 -12.50 -16.17 -2.37
C ARG A 40 -11.15 -16.56 -2.95
N ARG A 41 -10.68 -15.82 -3.96
CA ARG A 41 -9.39 -16.07 -4.63
C ARG A 41 -8.18 -15.84 -3.74
N ALA A 42 -8.26 -14.90 -2.78
CA ALA A 42 -7.13 -14.51 -1.95
C ALA A 42 -7.01 -15.33 -0.65
N PHE A 43 -8.13 -15.83 -0.10
CA PHE A 43 -8.17 -16.38 1.26
C PHE A 43 -8.92 -17.71 1.40
N ILE A 44 -9.78 -18.11 0.45
CA ILE A 44 -10.59 -19.34 0.56
C ILE A 44 -10.07 -20.44 -0.37
N GLU A 45 -9.76 -20.10 -1.61
CA GLU A 45 -9.22 -21.05 -2.61
C GLU A 45 -7.79 -21.51 -2.33
N PRO A 46 -6.87 -20.66 -1.81
CA PRO A 46 -5.52 -21.13 -1.50
C PRO A 46 -5.51 -22.08 -0.29
N ASP A 47 -4.77 -23.19 -0.39
CA ASP A 47 -4.53 -24.12 0.74
C ASP A 47 -3.76 -23.47 1.90
N PHE A 48 -3.00 -22.42 1.59
CA PHE A 48 -2.33 -21.59 2.57
C PHE A 48 -2.11 -20.18 2.04
N THR A 49 -1.77 -19.27 2.95
CA THR A 49 -1.45 -17.89 2.61
C THR A 49 0.00 -17.58 2.95
N PHE A 50 0.64 -16.74 2.13
CA PHE A 50 1.97 -16.24 2.46
C PHE A 50 1.79 -15.07 3.41
N THR A 51 1.91 -15.32 4.71
CA THR A 51 1.88 -14.26 5.73
C THR A 51 3.14 -13.40 5.63
N PHE A 52 3.08 -12.19 6.17
CA PHE A 52 4.31 -11.46 6.46
C PHE A 52 5.15 -12.27 7.47
N ILE A 53 6.47 -12.28 7.29
CA ILE A 53 7.38 -13.08 8.13
C ILE A 53 7.33 -12.52 9.55
N GLY A 54 7.16 -13.41 10.53
CA GLY A 54 6.88 -13.07 11.93
C GLY A 54 5.39 -12.93 12.28
N PHE A 55 4.49 -13.14 11.31
CA PHE A 55 3.04 -13.11 11.49
C PHE A 55 2.36 -14.42 11.04
N GLU A 56 3.07 -15.55 11.15
CA GLU A 56 2.59 -16.88 10.74
C GLU A 56 1.32 -17.31 11.50
N PHE A 57 1.11 -16.78 12.71
CA PHE A 57 -0.10 -17.00 13.52
C PHE A 57 -1.36 -16.36 12.92
N LEU A 58 -1.23 -15.39 12.01
CA LEU A 58 -2.34 -14.75 11.33
C LEU A 58 -2.75 -15.58 10.11
N GLN A 59 -3.61 -16.57 10.32
CA GLN A 59 -4.20 -17.36 9.24
C GLN A 59 -5.64 -16.92 8.92
N PRO A 60 -6.10 -17.09 7.67
CA PRO A 60 -7.47 -16.77 7.31
C PRO A 60 -8.47 -17.63 8.09
N LEU A 61 -9.63 -17.04 8.40
CA LEU A 61 -10.71 -17.80 9.04
C LEU A 61 -11.24 -18.88 8.09
N PRO A 62 -11.49 -20.10 8.58
CA PRO A 62 -11.84 -21.25 7.74
C PRO A 62 -13.19 -21.09 7.04
N GLY A 63 -13.36 -21.80 5.91
CA GLY A 63 -14.58 -21.80 5.12
C GLY A 63 -14.99 -20.40 4.68
N ASN A 64 -16.23 -20.01 5.00
CA ASN A 64 -16.76 -18.67 4.69
C ASN A 64 -16.39 -17.60 5.75
N GLY A 65 -15.54 -17.93 6.73
CA GLY A 65 -15.19 -17.03 7.83
C GLY A 65 -14.67 -15.66 7.36
N MET A 66 -13.86 -15.65 6.29
CA MET A 66 -13.33 -14.39 5.73
C MET A 66 -14.40 -13.53 5.05
N LEU A 67 -15.52 -14.10 4.57
CA LEU A 67 -16.64 -13.31 4.05
C LEU A 67 -17.34 -12.56 5.18
N TRP A 68 -17.59 -13.22 6.30
CA TRP A 68 -18.15 -12.59 7.50
C TRP A 68 -17.22 -11.52 8.07
N TYR A 69 -15.91 -11.82 8.12
CA TYR A 69 -14.90 -10.88 8.54
C TYR A 69 -14.97 -9.57 7.75
N TYR A 70 -15.05 -9.67 6.43
CA TYR A 70 -15.17 -8.51 5.55
C TYR A 70 -16.54 -7.82 5.64
N GLY A 71 -17.61 -8.56 5.92
CA GLY A 71 -18.92 -7.97 6.22
C GLY A 71 -18.88 -7.08 7.47
N VAL A 72 -18.24 -7.55 8.54
CA VAL A 72 -18.03 -6.78 9.77
C VAL A 72 -17.08 -5.60 9.54
N LEU A 73 -16.01 -5.81 8.77
CA LEU A 73 -15.07 -4.75 8.37
C LEU A 73 -15.80 -3.63 7.61
N GLY A 74 -16.65 -3.96 6.64
CA GLY A 74 -17.46 -3.00 5.89
C GLY A 74 -18.44 -2.24 6.77
N LEU A 75 -19.05 -2.90 7.76
CA LEU A 75 -19.91 -2.26 8.75
C LEU A 75 -19.14 -1.24 9.61
N PHE A 76 -17.91 -1.56 10.04
CA PHE A 76 -17.06 -0.57 10.71
C PHE A 76 -16.70 0.61 9.80
N GLY A 77 -16.53 0.39 8.50
CA GLY A 77 -16.40 1.47 7.51
C GLY A 77 -17.60 2.42 7.52
N ILE A 78 -18.82 1.88 7.52
CA ILE A 78 -20.06 2.65 7.65
C ILE A 78 -20.09 3.41 8.99
N PHE A 79 -19.71 2.77 10.10
CA PHE A 79 -19.66 3.45 11.39
C PHE A 79 -18.64 4.59 11.43
N VAL A 80 -17.49 4.45 10.76
CA VAL A 80 -16.53 5.55 10.55
C VAL A 80 -17.17 6.67 9.72
N MET A 81 -17.87 6.33 8.63
CA MET A 81 -18.59 7.28 7.76
C MET A 81 -19.69 8.05 8.47
N LEU A 82 -20.40 7.43 9.41
CA LEU A 82 -21.43 8.07 10.23
C LEU A 82 -20.88 8.72 11.50
N GLY A 83 -19.66 8.35 11.89
CA GLY A 83 -19.02 8.84 13.11
C GLY A 83 -19.72 8.30 14.35
N TYR A 84 -20.10 7.02 14.28
CA TYR A 84 -20.71 6.27 15.38
C TYR A 84 -19.64 5.49 16.13
N LYS A 85 -19.54 5.76 17.44
CA LYS A 85 -18.45 5.31 18.31
C LYS A 85 -17.11 5.45 17.60
N TYR A 86 -16.85 6.62 17.02
CA TYR A 86 -15.85 6.78 15.96
C TYR A 86 -14.48 6.21 16.33
N ARG A 87 -13.98 6.51 17.54
CA ARG A 87 -12.66 6.04 18.01
C ARG A 87 -12.61 4.51 18.10
N PHE A 88 -13.68 3.88 18.56
CA PHE A 88 -13.80 2.42 18.60
C PHE A 88 -13.93 1.84 17.19
N SER A 89 -14.79 2.41 16.34
CA SER A 89 -15.01 1.89 14.99
C SER A 89 -13.75 1.98 14.11
N ILE A 90 -13.02 3.10 14.16
CA ILE A 90 -11.76 3.23 13.42
C ILE A 90 -10.65 2.35 14.00
N PHE A 91 -10.61 2.16 15.33
CA PHE A 91 -9.68 1.22 15.96
C PHE A 91 -9.92 -0.21 15.49
N MET A 92 -11.17 -0.67 15.52
CA MET A 92 -11.53 -2.01 15.05
C MET A 92 -11.23 -2.18 13.57
N TYR A 93 -11.59 -1.20 12.73
CA TYR A 93 -11.22 -1.24 11.32
C TYR A 93 -9.70 -1.31 11.13
N THR A 94 -8.92 -0.52 11.88
CA THR A 94 -7.45 -0.50 11.80
C THR A 94 -6.86 -1.87 12.11
N ILE A 95 -7.26 -2.50 13.21
CA ILE A 95 -6.77 -3.83 13.60
C ILE A 95 -7.19 -4.87 12.55
N MET A 96 -8.45 -4.83 12.13
CA MET A 96 -8.95 -5.82 11.19
C MET A 96 -8.27 -5.72 9.82
N TRP A 97 -8.10 -4.50 9.32
CA TRP A 97 -7.37 -4.24 8.08
C TRP A 97 -5.89 -4.62 8.20
N ALA A 98 -5.23 -4.31 9.31
CA ALA A 98 -3.84 -4.71 9.56
C ALA A 98 -3.69 -6.23 9.56
N ALA A 99 -4.61 -6.97 10.20
CA ALA A 99 -4.59 -8.43 10.18
C ALA A 99 -4.72 -8.96 8.75
N VAL A 100 -5.70 -8.50 7.98
CA VAL A 100 -5.87 -8.86 6.56
C VAL A 100 -4.61 -8.58 5.73
N TYR A 101 -4.03 -7.40 5.91
CA TYR A 101 -2.83 -6.99 5.18
C TYR A 101 -1.64 -7.89 5.50
N LEU A 102 -1.47 -8.28 6.77
CA LEU A 102 -0.39 -9.15 7.24
C LEU A 102 -0.62 -10.64 6.92
N MET A 103 -1.87 -11.08 6.75
CA MET A 103 -2.23 -12.46 6.40
C MET A 103 -1.81 -12.87 4.98
N GLN A 104 -1.80 -11.95 4.00
CA GLN A 104 -1.62 -12.33 2.59
C GLN A 104 -0.72 -11.37 1.81
N LYS A 105 0.58 -11.63 1.90
CA LYS A 105 1.68 -10.95 1.21
C LYS A 105 1.61 -11.05 -0.31
N SER A 106 1.04 -12.13 -0.87
CA SER A 106 0.90 -12.28 -2.33
C SER A 106 -0.03 -11.22 -2.96
N SER A 107 -0.84 -10.55 -2.13
CA SER A 107 -1.73 -9.45 -2.51
C SER A 107 -1.20 -8.07 -2.10
N TYR A 108 0.07 -7.95 -1.68
CA TYR A 108 0.67 -6.68 -1.26
C TYR A 108 0.49 -5.58 -2.32
N ASN A 109 0.10 -4.40 -1.86
CA ASN A 109 -0.01 -3.18 -2.64
C ASN A 109 0.35 -1.97 -1.75
N ASN A 110 1.09 -0.98 -2.27
CA ASN A 110 1.39 0.25 -1.54
C ASN A 110 0.12 1.01 -1.13
N HIS A 111 -0.98 0.91 -1.88
CA HIS A 111 -2.26 1.52 -1.49
C HIS A 111 -2.85 0.91 -0.22
N TYR A 112 -2.74 -0.41 -0.05
CA TYR A 112 -3.22 -1.10 1.15
C TYR A 112 -2.35 -0.79 2.36
N TYR A 113 -1.05 -0.61 2.14
CA TYR A 113 -0.15 -0.09 3.16
C TYR A 113 -0.53 1.34 3.56
N LEU A 114 -0.75 2.25 2.60
CA LEU A 114 -1.21 3.61 2.88
C LEU A 114 -2.54 3.60 3.65
N LEU A 115 -3.51 2.75 3.25
CA LEU A 115 -4.79 2.65 3.93
C LEU A 115 -4.62 2.26 5.40
N MET A 116 -3.74 1.28 5.69
CA MET A 116 -3.41 0.87 7.04
C MET A 116 -2.84 2.04 7.87
N LEU A 117 -1.91 2.82 7.30
CA LEU A 117 -1.37 4.01 7.95
C LEU A 117 -2.46 5.07 8.21
N LEU A 118 -3.31 5.32 7.23
CA LEU A 118 -4.38 6.32 7.34
C LEU A 118 -5.43 5.93 8.38
N CYS A 119 -5.78 4.64 8.48
CA CYS A 119 -6.65 4.14 9.54
C CYS A 119 -6.04 4.41 10.92
N PHE A 120 -4.76 4.11 11.10
CA PHE A 120 -4.03 4.43 12.33
C PHE A 120 -3.95 5.94 12.61
N LEU A 121 -3.67 6.77 11.60
CA LEU A 121 -3.66 8.22 11.75
C LEU A 121 -5.03 8.75 12.17
N MET A 122 -6.09 8.31 11.47
CA MET A 122 -7.47 8.71 11.76
C MET A 122 -7.88 8.34 13.19
N LEU A 123 -7.40 7.23 13.75
CA LEU A 123 -7.61 6.90 15.16
C LEU A 123 -7.20 8.02 16.11
N LEU A 124 -6.18 8.81 15.77
CA LEU A 124 -5.66 9.92 16.58
C LEU A 124 -6.47 11.22 16.37
N LEU A 125 -7.09 11.37 15.20
CA LEU A 125 -7.71 12.63 14.78
C LEU A 125 -9.10 12.86 15.41
N PRO A 126 -9.49 14.10 15.72
CA PRO A 126 -10.80 14.42 16.29
C PRO A 126 -11.89 14.52 15.20
N ALA A 127 -11.99 13.54 14.30
CA ALA A 127 -12.88 13.63 13.13
C ALA A 127 -14.37 13.41 13.46
N ASN A 128 -14.69 12.97 14.67
CA ASN A 128 -16.07 12.80 15.14
C ASN A 128 -16.66 14.06 15.77
N ARG A 129 -15.94 15.17 15.83
CA ARG A 129 -16.35 16.38 16.57
C ARG A 129 -17.45 17.21 15.88
N TYR A 130 -17.88 16.83 14.69
CA TYR A 130 -19.00 17.48 13.99
C TYR A 130 -19.63 16.52 12.96
N ALA A 131 -20.91 16.72 12.63
CA ALA A 131 -21.67 15.92 11.64
C ALA A 131 -21.46 14.40 11.82
N SER A 132 -21.60 13.95 13.06
CA SER A 132 -21.39 12.57 13.49
C SER A 132 -22.51 12.11 14.41
N LEU A 133 -22.76 10.80 14.44
CA LEU A 133 -23.68 10.21 15.41
C LEU A 133 -23.18 10.39 16.85
N ASP A 134 -21.87 10.40 17.09
CA ASP A 134 -21.28 10.72 18.40
C ASP A 134 -21.73 12.10 18.91
N VAL A 135 -21.72 13.14 18.06
CA VAL A 135 -22.15 14.49 18.45
C VAL A 135 -23.66 14.58 18.59
N TRP A 136 -24.40 13.83 17.78
CA TRP A 136 -25.86 13.78 17.91
C TRP A 136 -26.27 13.14 19.26
N GLN A 137 -25.59 12.06 19.67
CA GLN A 137 -25.82 11.39 20.95
C GLN A 137 -25.24 12.15 22.15
N THR A 138 -24.13 12.86 21.96
CA THR A 138 -23.45 13.62 23.01
C THR A 138 -23.06 15.02 22.50
N PRO A 139 -23.99 16.00 22.54
CA PRO A 139 -23.78 17.34 21.98
C PRO A 139 -22.56 18.08 22.51
N GLN A 140 -22.10 17.76 23.73
CA GLN A 140 -20.92 18.34 24.38
C GLN A 140 -19.62 18.02 23.61
N LEU A 141 -19.62 16.97 22.78
CA LEU A 141 -18.47 16.64 21.94
C LEU A 141 -18.27 17.62 20.79
N LYS A 142 -19.29 18.43 20.45
CA LYS A 142 -19.29 19.30 19.27
C LYS A 142 -18.13 20.31 19.33
N LYS A 143 -17.30 20.33 18.28
CA LYS A 143 -16.31 21.38 18.01
C LYS A 143 -16.33 21.71 16.52
N ILE A 144 -16.20 22.99 16.19
CA ILE A 144 -16.15 23.48 14.80
C ILE A 144 -14.72 23.74 14.30
N SER A 145 -13.72 23.52 15.17
CA SER A 145 -12.30 23.70 14.89
C SER A 145 -11.50 22.44 15.23
N MET A 146 -10.25 22.38 14.74
CA MET A 146 -9.23 21.38 15.05
C MET A 146 -7.85 22.07 15.15
N PRO A 147 -6.87 21.50 15.85
CA PRO A 147 -5.52 22.08 15.89
C PRO A 147 -4.80 21.87 14.54
N ARG A 148 -3.99 22.84 14.11
CA ARG A 148 -3.30 22.82 12.80
C ARG A 148 -2.40 21.61 12.59
N TRP A 149 -1.84 21.02 13.65
CA TRP A 149 -1.01 19.82 13.51
C TRP A 149 -1.71 18.65 12.82
N VAL A 150 -3.05 18.57 12.89
CA VAL A 150 -3.83 17.55 12.16
C VAL A 150 -3.63 17.69 10.65
N TRP A 151 -3.69 18.93 10.16
CA TRP A 151 -3.44 19.24 8.76
C TRP A 151 -2.00 18.93 8.37
N VAL A 152 -1.03 19.29 9.23
CA VAL A 152 0.40 19.02 9.00
C VAL A 152 0.66 17.52 8.87
N LEU A 153 0.06 16.71 9.73
CA LEU A 153 0.24 15.26 9.73
C LEU A 153 -0.28 14.63 8.43
N ILE A 154 -1.49 15.00 8.00
CA ILE A 154 -2.10 14.47 6.78
C ILE A 154 -1.33 14.93 5.54
N VAL A 155 -1.09 16.25 5.41
CA VAL A 155 -0.38 16.80 4.25
C VAL A 155 1.06 16.31 4.20
N GLY A 156 1.74 16.21 5.35
CA GLY A 156 3.10 15.67 5.45
C GLY A 156 3.17 14.21 5.03
N GLN A 157 2.24 13.36 5.49
CA GLN A 157 2.16 11.96 5.04
C GLN A 157 1.98 11.86 3.52
N MET A 158 1.07 12.65 2.94
CA MET A 158 0.83 12.63 1.49
C MET A 158 2.03 13.16 0.72
N TRP A 159 2.70 14.20 1.23
CA TRP A 159 3.91 14.74 0.62
C TRP A 159 5.02 13.70 0.53
N ILE A 160 5.25 12.94 1.60
CA ILE A 160 6.23 11.83 1.62
C ILE A 160 5.88 10.78 0.55
N VAL A 161 4.61 10.32 0.51
CA VAL A 161 4.17 9.29 -0.44
C VAL A 161 4.38 9.72 -1.89
N TYR A 162 3.95 10.92 -2.26
CA TYR A 162 4.08 11.44 -3.63
C TYR A 162 5.54 11.72 -4.01
N THR A 163 6.33 12.26 -3.08
CA THR A 163 7.76 12.50 -3.31
C THR A 163 8.49 11.19 -3.60
N TYR A 164 8.25 10.14 -2.82
CA TYR A 164 8.85 8.84 -3.10
C TYR A 164 8.31 8.18 -4.37
N ALA A 165 7.03 8.36 -4.70
CA ALA A 165 6.47 7.88 -5.96
C ALA A 165 7.18 8.51 -7.18
N ALA A 166 7.61 9.77 -7.08
CA ALA A 166 8.42 10.45 -8.09
C ALA A 166 9.88 9.97 -8.08
N ILE A 167 10.54 9.92 -6.92
CA ILE A 167 11.94 9.46 -6.80
C ILE A 167 12.09 8.05 -7.38
N ALA A 168 11.13 7.17 -7.10
CA ALA A 168 11.22 5.79 -7.54
C ALA A 168 11.01 5.61 -9.07
N LYS A 169 10.58 6.66 -9.78
CA LYS A 169 10.55 6.73 -11.26
C LYS A 169 11.87 7.21 -11.87
N ILE A 170 12.85 7.60 -11.06
CA ILE A 170 14.16 8.05 -11.53
C ILE A 170 15.03 6.83 -11.85
N TYR A 171 14.77 6.21 -13.00
CA TYR A 171 15.59 5.15 -13.57
C TYR A 171 15.30 5.00 -15.08
N PRO A 172 16.21 4.38 -15.87
CA PRO A 172 16.17 4.43 -17.32
C PRO A 172 14.86 3.94 -17.96
N ASP A 173 14.30 2.81 -17.50
CA ASP A 173 13.13 2.20 -18.16
C ASP A 173 11.85 3.04 -18.02
N TRP A 174 11.81 3.97 -17.06
CA TRP A 174 10.70 4.90 -16.94
C TRP A 174 10.77 5.97 -18.03
N PHE A 175 11.91 6.67 -18.15
CA PHE A 175 12.05 7.84 -19.02
C PHE A 175 12.27 7.49 -20.50
N ASN A 176 12.82 6.32 -20.82
CA ASN A 176 12.82 5.79 -22.18
C ASN A 176 11.44 5.21 -22.60
N ALA A 177 10.45 5.31 -21.72
CA ALA A 177 9.08 4.87 -21.89
C ALA A 177 8.88 3.34 -22.10
N SER A 178 9.91 2.51 -21.90
CA SER A 178 9.80 1.06 -22.02
C SER A 178 8.87 0.45 -20.98
N LEU A 179 8.97 0.84 -19.70
CA LEU A 179 8.01 0.37 -18.69
C LEU A 179 6.59 0.88 -18.96
N PRO A 180 6.33 2.18 -19.19
CA PRO A 180 5.02 2.65 -19.63
C PRO A 180 4.45 1.84 -20.81
N ALA A 181 5.27 1.53 -21.83
CA ALA A 181 4.84 0.70 -22.96
C ALA A 181 4.43 -0.71 -22.52
N MET A 182 5.22 -1.38 -21.67
CA MET A 182 4.86 -2.69 -21.12
C MET A 182 3.56 -2.65 -20.29
N LEU A 183 3.38 -1.59 -19.51
CA LEU A 183 2.14 -1.38 -18.76
C LEU A 183 0.97 -1.20 -19.74
N MET A 184 1.11 -0.44 -20.82
CA MET A 184 0.03 -0.24 -21.79
C MET A 184 -0.26 -1.49 -22.63
N LYS A 185 0.76 -2.32 -22.91
CA LYS A 185 0.59 -3.55 -23.71
C LYS A 185 -0.41 -4.52 -23.08
N ALA A 186 -0.42 -4.65 -21.75
CA ALA A 186 -1.40 -5.48 -21.04
C ALA A 186 -2.86 -4.97 -21.16
N ARG A 187 -3.07 -3.76 -21.69
CA ARG A 187 -4.37 -3.08 -21.86
C ARG A 187 -4.71 -2.81 -23.33
N GLU A 188 -3.97 -3.39 -24.26
CA GLU A 188 -4.25 -3.29 -25.70
C GLU A 188 -5.67 -3.77 -26.07
N HIS A 189 -6.21 -4.73 -25.33
CA HIS A 189 -7.55 -5.28 -25.53
C HIS A 189 -8.70 -4.33 -25.11
N TYR A 190 -8.42 -3.13 -24.60
CA TYR A 190 -9.46 -2.19 -24.18
C TYR A 190 -10.19 -1.61 -25.38
N TRP A 191 -11.49 -1.90 -25.50
CA TRP A 191 -12.30 -1.57 -26.68
C TRP A 191 -12.30 -0.09 -27.09
N LEU A 192 -12.15 0.84 -26.14
CA LEU A 192 -12.26 2.29 -26.41
C LEU A 192 -10.89 2.97 -26.63
N VAL A 193 -9.87 2.53 -25.90
CA VAL A 193 -8.58 3.25 -25.82
C VAL A 193 -7.36 2.36 -26.07
N GLY A 194 -7.54 1.07 -26.31
CA GLY A 194 -6.45 0.09 -26.43
C GLY A 194 -5.38 0.50 -27.43
N ASP A 195 -5.77 0.80 -28.67
CA ASP A 195 -4.88 1.22 -29.76
C ASP A 195 -4.23 2.59 -29.50
N PHE A 196 -4.99 3.52 -28.88
CA PHE A 196 -4.48 4.83 -28.49
C PHE A 196 -3.37 4.68 -27.43
N LEU A 197 -3.56 3.80 -26.45
CA LEU A 197 -2.58 3.56 -25.40
C LEU A 197 -1.27 2.96 -25.91
N GLN A 198 -1.25 2.30 -27.08
CA GLN A 198 -0.04 1.71 -27.66
C GLN A 198 0.84 2.73 -28.41
N GLN A 199 0.35 3.96 -28.61
CA GLN A 199 1.09 4.98 -29.35
C GLN A 199 2.34 5.40 -28.56
N THR A 200 3.50 5.45 -29.22
CA THR A 200 4.79 5.75 -28.56
C THR A 200 4.78 7.10 -27.84
N TRP A 201 4.16 8.13 -28.42
CA TRP A 201 4.04 9.44 -27.79
C TRP A 201 3.16 9.42 -26.53
N VAL A 202 2.18 8.49 -26.43
CA VAL A 202 1.38 8.28 -25.22
C VAL A 202 2.24 7.66 -24.12
N HIS A 203 3.11 6.70 -24.45
CA HIS A 203 4.04 6.12 -23.49
C HIS A 203 4.97 7.17 -22.86
N TYR A 204 5.58 8.03 -23.70
CA TYR A 204 6.40 9.14 -23.21
C TYR A 204 5.58 10.17 -22.42
N SER A 205 4.35 10.45 -22.84
CA SER A 205 3.45 11.34 -22.08
C SER A 205 3.18 10.78 -20.69
N ILE A 206 2.88 9.49 -20.56
CA ILE A 206 2.68 8.80 -19.27
C ILE A 206 3.95 8.88 -18.41
N ALA A 207 5.13 8.65 -19.00
CA ALA A 207 6.40 8.71 -18.30
C ALA A 207 6.63 10.10 -17.66
N TRP A 208 6.63 11.14 -18.48
CA TRP A 208 6.96 12.50 -18.06
C TRP A 208 5.85 13.12 -17.21
N PHE A 209 4.59 12.97 -17.62
CA PHE A 209 3.45 13.46 -16.83
C PHE A 209 3.38 12.75 -15.48
N GLY A 210 3.51 11.42 -15.44
CA GLY A 210 3.48 10.66 -14.19
C GLY A 210 4.60 11.05 -13.22
N PHE A 211 5.82 11.28 -13.72
CA PHE A 211 6.93 11.75 -12.90
C PHE A 211 6.70 13.17 -12.34
N PHE A 212 6.41 14.15 -13.21
CA PHE A 212 6.21 15.53 -12.77
C PHE A 212 4.95 15.71 -11.94
N PHE A 213 3.89 14.95 -12.22
CA PHE A 213 2.69 14.93 -11.41
C PHE A 213 3.04 14.52 -9.97
N ASP A 214 3.66 13.36 -9.77
CA ASP A 214 3.99 12.90 -8.42
C ASP A 214 4.94 13.84 -7.70
N LEU A 215 5.92 14.43 -8.41
CA LEU A 215 6.89 15.36 -7.83
C LEU A 215 6.24 16.67 -7.39
N LEU A 216 5.33 17.22 -8.20
CA LEU A 216 4.87 18.60 -8.07
C LEU A 216 3.45 18.72 -7.51
N ILE A 217 2.64 17.65 -7.47
CA ILE A 217 1.22 17.76 -7.13
C ILE A 217 1.00 18.39 -5.74
N ILE A 218 1.78 17.99 -4.73
CA ILE A 218 1.63 18.54 -3.37
C ILE A 218 2.09 20.01 -3.30
N PRO A 219 3.31 20.40 -3.75
CA PRO A 219 3.71 21.81 -3.85
C PRO A 219 2.71 22.68 -4.62
N LEU A 220 2.21 22.21 -5.76
CA LEU A 220 1.27 22.96 -6.61
C LEU A 220 -0.13 23.09 -5.99
N LEU A 221 -0.59 22.12 -5.19
CA LEU A 221 -1.84 22.25 -4.44
C LEU A 221 -1.72 23.20 -3.25
N LEU A 222 -0.54 23.24 -2.60
CA LEU A 222 -0.25 24.18 -1.51
C LEU A 222 -0.22 25.62 -2.03
N TRP A 223 0.38 25.85 -3.20
CA TRP A 223 0.47 27.18 -3.79
C TRP A 223 -0.87 27.65 -4.38
N LYS A 224 -1.44 28.72 -3.79
CA LYS A 224 -2.77 29.25 -4.13
C LYS A 224 -2.97 29.52 -5.63
N ARG A 225 -1.94 29.96 -6.36
CA ARG A 225 -2.04 30.34 -7.77
C ARG A 225 -2.21 29.13 -8.71
N THR A 226 -1.61 28.00 -8.35
CA THR A 226 -1.59 26.78 -9.18
C THR A 226 -2.66 25.77 -8.76
N ARG A 227 -3.24 25.92 -7.58
CA ARG A 227 -4.13 24.93 -6.94
C ARG A 227 -5.26 24.38 -7.80
N ILE A 228 -5.99 25.24 -8.52
CA ILE A 228 -7.12 24.78 -9.35
C ILE A 228 -6.62 23.92 -10.51
N PHE A 229 -5.55 24.35 -11.19
CA PHE A 229 -4.93 23.57 -12.27
C PHE A 229 -4.38 22.24 -11.76
N ALA A 230 -3.69 22.25 -10.62
CA ALA A 230 -3.18 21.06 -9.97
C ALA A 230 -4.31 20.10 -9.56
N PHE A 231 -5.44 20.61 -9.08
CA PHE A 231 -6.61 19.81 -8.75
C PHE A 231 -7.26 19.19 -9.98
N LEU A 232 -7.40 19.92 -11.08
CA LEU A 232 -7.90 19.37 -12.35
C LEU A 232 -6.95 18.28 -12.90
N ALA A 233 -5.64 18.50 -12.82
CA ALA A 233 -4.64 17.50 -13.16
C ALA A 233 -4.75 16.25 -12.26
N ALA A 234 -5.02 16.42 -10.97
CA ALA A 234 -5.23 15.30 -10.05
C ALA A 234 -6.49 14.50 -10.39
N ILE A 235 -7.60 15.16 -10.75
CA ILE A 235 -8.80 14.48 -11.24
C ILE A 235 -8.46 13.65 -12.47
N PHE A 236 -7.82 14.25 -13.47
CA PHE A 236 -7.41 13.54 -14.68
C PHE A 236 -6.50 12.34 -14.35
N PHE A 237 -5.42 12.56 -13.60
CA PHE A 237 -4.44 11.52 -13.28
C PHE A 237 -5.06 10.36 -12.49
N HIS A 238 -5.85 10.64 -11.45
CA HIS A 238 -6.44 9.60 -10.64
C HIS A 238 -7.55 8.86 -11.39
N LEU A 239 -8.41 9.54 -12.15
CA LEU A 239 -9.43 8.87 -12.95
C LEU A 239 -8.81 8.05 -14.09
N PHE A 240 -7.75 8.54 -14.74
CA PHE A 240 -6.96 7.77 -15.69
C PHE A 240 -6.42 6.50 -15.04
N ASN A 241 -5.78 6.61 -13.86
CA ASN A 241 -5.28 5.43 -13.16
C ASN A 241 -6.40 4.46 -12.73
N SER A 242 -7.56 4.98 -12.32
CA SER A 242 -8.71 4.16 -11.97
C SER A 242 -9.23 3.36 -13.17
N PHE A 243 -9.37 4.03 -14.31
CA PHE A 243 -9.94 3.44 -15.52
C PHE A 243 -8.96 2.50 -16.22
N ILE A 244 -7.66 2.83 -16.26
CA ILE A 244 -6.65 2.06 -16.97
C ILE A 244 -6.01 0.96 -16.13
N PHE A 245 -5.78 1.21 -14.83
CA PHE A 245 -5.05 0.27 -13.99
C PHE A 245 -5.91 -0.43 -12.92
N HIS A 246 -7.17 -0.01 -12.75
CA HIS A 246 -8.11 -0.60 -11.78
C HIS A 246 -7.52 -0.78 -10.37
N ILE A 247 -6.90 0.28 -9.85
CA ILE A 247 -6.14 0.27 -8.58
C ILE A 247 -7.00 0.39 -7.30
N GLY A 248 -8.24 -0.11 -7.34
CA GLY A 248 -9.17 -0.12 -6.21
C GLY A 248 -9.64 1.29 -5.80
N ILE A 249 -9.89 1.50 -4.50
CA ILE A 249 -10.40 2.77 -3.98
C ILE A 249 -9.39 3.93 -4.00
N PHE A 250 -8.10 3.68 -4.27
CA PHE A 250 -7.06 4.67 -4.09
C PHE A 250 -7.26 5.97 -4.89
N PRO A 251 -7.63 5.96 -6.18
CA PRO A 251 -7.91 7.20 -6.93
C PRO A 251 -8.88 8.13 -6.22
N TYR A 252 -9.95 7.57 -5.68
CA TYR A 252 -10.99 8.32 -4.97
C TYR A 252 -10.51 8.80 -3.60
N LEU A 253 -9.71 7.99 -2.91
CA LEU A 253 -9.05 8.36 -1.66
C LEU A 253 -8.05 9.50 -1.86
N ALA A 254 -7.24 9.43 -2.91
CA ALA A 254 -6.28 10.45 -3.30
C ALA A 254 -6.98 11.79 -3.60
N LEU A 255 -8.11 11.75 -4.32
CA LEU A 255 -8.95 12.93 -4.57
C LEU A 255 -9.60 13.47 -3.30
N ALA A 256 -9.99 12.61 -2.35
CA ALA A 256 -10.52 13.06 -1.06
C ALA A 256 -9.50 13.89 -0.26
N PHE A 257 -8.20 13.63 -0.41
CA PHE A 257 -7.16 14.46 0.23
C PHE A 257 -7.11 15.90 -0.29
N ALA A 258 -7.63 16.18 -1.49
CA ALA A 258 -7.70 17.53 -2.02
C ALA A 258 -8.43 18.49 -1.06
N LEU A 259 -9.37 18.00 -0.26
CA LEU A 259 -10.09 18.76 0.76
C LEU A 259 -9.17 19.56 1.69
N PHE A 260 -7.98 19.03 2.01
CA PHE A 260 -7.02 19.69 2.90
C PHE A 260 -6.24 20.83 2.22
N PHE A 261 -6.29 20.96 0.90
CA PHE A 261 -5.57 21.99 0.16
C PHE A 261 -6.45 23.19 -0.20
N PHE A 262 -7.78 23.05 -0.12
CA PHE A 262 -8.72 24.13 -0.40
C PHE A 262 -9.08 24.95 0.85
N PRO A 263 -9.50 26.22 0.67
CA PRO A 263 -9.99 27.04 1.78
C PRO A 263 -11.17 26.36 2.49
N THR A 264 -11.10 26.26 3.81
CA THR A 264 -12.12 25.59 4.62
C THR A 264 -13.49 26.26 4.51
N GLN A 265 -13.54 27.57 4.21
CA GLN A 265 -14.78 28.30 3.94
C GLN A 265 -15.55 27.70 2.75
N LYS A 266 -14.84 27.32 1.67
CA LYS A 266 -15.46 26.69 0.50
C LYS A 266 -15.95 25.28 0.82
N ILE A 267 -15.11 24.49 1.49
CA ILE A 267 -15.48 23.13 1.91
C ILE A 267 -16.70 23.17 2.84
N ASN A 268 -16.71 24.10 3.79
CA ASN A 268 -17.82 24.37 4.68
C ASN A 268 -19.09 24.72 3.90
N GLY A 269 -19.04 25.68 2.98
CA GLY A 269 -20.19 26.09 2.19
C GLY A 269 -20.75 25.00 1.27
N TYR A 270 -19.91 24.16 0.65
CA TYR A 270 -20.37 23.12 -0.27
C TYR A 270 -20.90 21.87 0.43
N PHE A 271 -20.24 21.42 1.51
CA PHE A 271 -20.54 20.12 2.11
C PHE A 271 -21.21 20.22 3.49
N LEU A 272 -21.01 21.33 4.21
CA LEU A 272 -21.46 21.52 5.58
C LEU A 272 -22.14 22.88 5.77
N TRP A 273 -22.96 23.31 4.81
CA TRP A 273 -23.59 24.64 4.75
C TRP A 273 -24.33 25.13 6.03
N LYS A 274 -24.73 24.22 6.93
CA LYS A 274 -25.39 24.52 8.21
C LYS A 274 -24.40 24.75 9.36
N LYS A 275 -23.11 24.49 9.13
CA LYS A 275 -22.03 24.64 10.11
C LYS A 275 -21.47 26.05 10.02
N THR A 276 -21.48 26.81 11.11
CA THR A 276 -20.73 28.07 11.20
C THR A 276 -19.23 27.84 10.93
N HIS A 277 -18.66 28.65 10.06
CA HIS A 277 -17.23 28.61 9.75
C HIS A 277 -16.41 29.18 10.93
N TYR A 278 -15.31 28.53 11.27
CA TYR A 278 -14.42 28.96 12.35
C TYR A 278 -13.24 29.78 11.80
N ASP A 279 -13.12 31.04 12.22
CA ASP A 279 -12.03 31.96 11.81
C ASP A 279 -11.25 32.57 12.99
N ALA A 280 -11.58 32.23 14.25
CA ALA A 280 -11.01 32.90 15.43
C ALA A 280 -9.50 32.68 15.62
N ALA A 281 -8.93 31.63 15.02
CA ALA A 281 -7.49 31.33 15.02
C ALA A 281 -6.83 31.33 16.42
N GLU A 282 -7.58 30.89 17.44
CA GLU A 282 -7.11 30.83 18.82
C GLU A 282 -5.95 29.83 18.95
N VAL A 283 -5.06 30.07 19.90
CA VAL A 283 -3.92 29.18 20.17
C VAL A 283 -4.21 28.40 21.45
N GLU A 284 -4.47 27.10 21.31
CA GLU A 284 -4.76 26.21 22.44
C GLU A 284 -3.66 25.16 22.57
N VAL A 285 -2.68 25.40 23.46
CA VAL A 285 -1.59 24.44 23.67
C VAL A 285 -2.03 23.37 24.69
N PRO A 286 -2.14 22.09 24.28
CA PRO A 286 -2.56 21.03 25.20
C PRO A 286 -1.43 20.66 26.17
N LYS A 287 -1.78 20.13 27.35
CA LYS A 287 -0.80 19.57 28.30
C LYS A 287 0.06 18.47 27.68
N SER A 288 -0.51 17.70 26.75
CA SER A 288 0.17 16.63 25.99
C SER A 288 1.03 17.14 24.82
N ARG A 289 1.34 18.45 24.75
CA ARG A 289 2.09 19.07 23.66
C ARG A 289 3.38 18.33 23.31
N ASN A 290 4.20 17.97 24.30
CA ASN A 290 5.48 17.29 24.05
C ASN A 290 5.27 15.90 23.43
N LEU A 291 4.23 15.17 23.85
CA LEU A 291 3.86 13.88 23.27
C LEU A 291 3.40 14.02 21.82
N ILE A 292 2.59 15.05 21.52
CA ILE A 292 2.12 15.32 20.15
C ILE A 292 3.30 15.67 19.25
N VAL A 293 4.18 16.58 19.68
CA VAL A 293 5.35 16.99 18.88
C VAL A 293 6.30 15.81 18.69
N GLY A 294 6.58 15.04 19.75
CA GLY A 294 7.39 13.83 19.68
C GLY A 294 6.81 12.81 18.71
N PHE A 295 5.51 12.53 18.80
CA PHE A 295 4.82 11.64 17.86
C PHE A 295 4.92 12.13 16.41
N LEU A 296 4.64 13.40 16.13
CA LEU A 296 4.71 13.94 14.77
C LEU A 296 6.12 13.83 14.19
N ALA A 297 7.14 14.18 14.99
CA ALA A 297 8.53 14.09 14.58
C ALA A 297 8.92 12.64 14.30
N THR A 298 8.67 11.73 15.24
CA THR A 298 8.99 10.30 15.08
C THR A 298 8.23 9.68 13.91
N TRP A 299 6.93 9.96 13.77
CA TRP A 299 6.11 9.43 12.68
C TRP A 299 6.64 9.88 11.32
N LEU A 300 6.81 11.19 11.11
CA LEU A 300 7.29 11.72 9.83
C LEU A 300 8.73 11.28 9.55
N LEU A 301 9.58 11.18 10.58
CA LEU A 301 10.95 10.68 10.42
C LEU A 301 10.97 9.22 10.00
N VAL A 302 10.18 8.34 10.65
CA VAL A 302 10.07 6.93 10.26
C VAL A 302 9.51 6.81 8.84
N GLN A 303 8.45 7.55 8.51
CA GLN A 303 7.86 7.54 7.18
C GLN A 303 8.80 8.08 6.09
N PHE A 304 9.72 8.98 6.47
CA PHE A 304 10.76 9.48 5.59
C PHE A 304 11.92 8.49 5.45
N LEU A 305 12.42 7.91 6.54
CA LEU A 305 13.61 7.04 6.51
C LEU A 305 13.33 5.60 6.06
N LEU A 306 12.17 5.04 6.43
CA LEU A 306 11.84 3.64 6.15
C LEU A 306 11.90 3.31 4.65
N PRO A 307 11.40 4.16 3.72
CA PRO A 307 11.55 3.95 2.29
C PRO A 307 12.99 3.95 1.80
N LEU A 308 13.92 4.69 2.43
CA LEU A 308 15.31 4.81 1.98
C LEU A 308 16.15 3.57 2.26
N ARG A 309 15.70 2.68 3.15
CA ARG A 309 16.51 1.55 3.63
C ARG A 309 17.02 0.63 2.52
N HIS A 310 16.29 0.52 1.40
CA HIS A 310 16.71 -0.35 0.30
C HIS A 310 18.02 0.12 -0.36
N TRP A 311 18.40 1.40 -0.24
CA TRP A 311 19.70 1.88 -0.69
C TRP A 311 20.86 1.49 0.22
N ALA A 312 20.56 1.04 1.45
CA ALA A 312 21.56 0.49 2.37
C ALA A 312 21.71 -1.03 2.22
N ILE A 313 20.82 -1.68 1.46
CA ILE A 313 20.90 -3.10 1.13
C ILE A 313 21.65 -3.21 -0.20
N LYS A 314 22.52 -4.22 -0.31
CA LYS A 314 23.34 -4.47 -1.52
C LYS A 314 22.44 -4.78 -2.71
N ASP A 315 22.89 -4.32 -3.89
CA ASP A 315 22.27 -4.55 -5.21
C ASP A 315 20.92 -3.82 -5.44
N ASP A 316 20.43 -3.79 -6.69
CA ASP A 316 19.24 -3.03 -7.07
C ASP A 316 17.96 -3.70 -6.52
N VAL A 317 17.14 -2.94 -5.82
CA VAL A 317 15.81 -3.34 -5.31
C VAL A 317 14.84 -3.84 -6.40
N LEU A 318 14.99 -3.43 -7.66
CA LEU A 318 14.23 -3.95 -8.79
C LEU A 318 14.58 -5.42 -9.07
N TRP A 319 15.81 -5.82 -8.76
CA TRP A 319 16.31 -7.18 -8.86
C TRP A 319 16.05 -7.97 -7.58
N THR A 320 16.57 -7.53 -6.43
CA THR A 320 16.55 -8.28 -5.17
C THR A 320 15.19 -8.27 -4.47
N GLU A 321 14.32 -7.28 -4.72
CA GLU A 321 13.10 -7.01 -3.93
C GLU A 321 13.35 -6.66 -2.45
N GLU A 322 14.60 -6.67 -1.98
CA GLU A 322 14.93 -6.42 -0.60
C GLU A 322 14.70 -4.95 -0.27
N GLY A 323 13.95 -4.69 0.80
CA GLY A 323 13.52 -3.33 1.10
C GLY A 323 12.45 -2.75 0.15
N HIS A 324 11.89 -3.52 -0.80
CA HIS A 324 10.89 -3.01 -1.75
C HIS A 324 9.54 -2.63 -1.09
N ARG A 325 9.01 -3.50 -0.21
CA ARG A 325 7.74 -3.24 0.48
C ARG A 325 7.90 -2.07 1.44
N LEU A 326 6.83 -1.33 1.71
CA LEU A 326 6.85 -0.17 2.62
C LEU A 326 7.73 1.01 2.14
N SER A 327 8.11 1.04 0.87
CA SER A 327 9.03 2.04 0.30
C SER A 327 8.39 2.91 -0.77
N TRP A 328 7.05 2.93 -0.86
CA TRP A 328 6.28 3.74 -1.82
C TRP A 328 6.66 3.52 -3.30
N ARG A 329 7.17 2.32 -3.60
CA ARG A 329 7.61 1.90 -4.94
C ARG A 329 6.44 1.24 -5.69
N MET A 330 5.59 2.04 -6.34
CA MET A 330 4.37 1.55 -7.00
C MET A 330 4.48 1.47 -8.53
N MET A 331 4.18 0.30 -9.10
CA MET A 331 4.08 0.06 -10.55
C MET A 331 5.34 0.51 -11.31
N LEU A 332 6.51 0.25 -10.74
CA LEU A 332 7.81 0.65 -11.28
C LEU A 332 8.55 -0.48 -11.97
N ARG A 333 7.94 -1.66 -12.06
CA ARG A 333 8.51 -2.77 -12.82
C ARG A 333 7.48 -3.80 -13.20
N SER A 334 7.82 -4.56 -14.23
CA SER A 334 7.26 -5.86 -14.53
C SER A 334 8.32 -6.92 -14.20
N LYS A 335 8.01 -7.89 -13.35
CA LYS A 335 8.88 -9.05 -13.10
C LYS A 335 8.15 -10.34 -13.48
N ALA A 336 8.87 -11.22 -14.16
CA ALA A 336 8.43 -12.57 -14.47
C ALA A 336 9.51 -13.55 -14.02
N GLY A 337 9.10 -14.69 -13.51
CA GLY A 337 10.02 -15.68 -12.95
C GLY A 337 9.65 -17.09 -13.36
N ILE A 338 10.68 -17.88 -13.65
CA ILE A 338 10.57 -19.32 -13.86
C ILE A 338 11.39 -20.01 -12.79
N PHE A 339 10.87 -21.10 -12.24
CA PHE A 339 11.52 -21.79 -11.14
C PHE A 339 11.12 -23.26 -11.03
N GLN A 340 12.02 -24.07 -10.48
CA GLN A 340 11.81 -25.47 -10.17
C GLN A 340 12.48 -25.81 -8.84
N TYR A 341 11.68 -26.27 -7.87
CA TYR A 341 12.21 -26.79 -6.61
C TYR A 341 12.69 -28.21 -6.80
N LYS A 342 13.85 -28.48 -6.21
CA LYS A 342 14.51 -29.78 -6.11
C LYS A 342 14.61 -30.12 -4.61
N ILE A 343 13.99 -31.22 -4.23
CA ILE A 343 13.96 -31.73 -2.86
C ILE A 343 14.85 -32.96 -2.81
N VAL A 344 15.79 -32.99 -1.87
CA VAL A 344 16.76 -34.08 -1.68
C VAL A 344 16.56 -34.66 -0.29
N ASP A 345 16.30 -35.97 -0.20
CA ASP A 345 16.20 -36.67 1.09
C ASP A 345 17.61 -36.87 1.67
N LYS A 346 17.87 -36.40 2.90
CA LYS A 346 19.19 -36.52 3.54
C LYS A 346 19.61 -37.96 3.76
N GLN A 347 18.65 -38.87 3.95
CA GLN A 347 18.92 -40.31 4.14
C GLN A 347 19.12 -41.02 2.81
N LYS A 348 18.58 -40.48 1.71
CA LYS A 348 18.68 -41.03 0.36
C LYS A 348 18.93 -39.92 -0.67
N PRO A 349 20.17 -39.40 -0.76
CA PRO A 349 20.48 -38.28 -1.67
C PRO A 349 20.21 -38.56 -3.15
N GLN A 350 20.14 -39.84 -3.53
CA GLN A 350 19.80 -40.29 -4.89
C GLN A 350 18.31 -40.11 -5.23
N ASP A 351 17.42 -40.08 -4.22
CA ASP A 351 15.98 -39.87 -4.39
C ASP A 351 15.67 -38.36 -4.44
N THR A 352 16.01 -37.74 -5.57
CA THR A 352 15.66 -36.34 -5.85
C THR A 352 14.22 -36.23 -6.36
N ILE A 353 13.42 -35.35 -5.75
CA ILE A 353 12.05 -35.04 -6.18
C ILE A 353 11.99 -33.63 -6.75
N PHE A 354 11.43 -33.48 -7.95
CA PHE A 354 11.08 -32.18 -8.53
C PHE A 354 9.62 -31.85 -8.23
N LEU A 355 9.39 -30.75 -7.51
CA LEU A 355 8.05 -30.39 -7.04
C LEU A 355 7.16 -29.85 -8.17
N LYS A 356 5.90 -30.30 -8.22
CA LYS A 356 4.86 -29.77 -9.12
C LYS A 356 4.09 -28.65 -8.42
N HIS A 357 4.45 -27.40 -8.71
CA HIS A 357 3.94 -26.22 -7.97
C HIS A 357 2.41 -26.08 -8.00
N GLN A 358 1.76 -26.54 -9.07
CA GLN A 358 0.31 -26.48 -9.25
C GLN A 358 -0.47 -27.32 -8.23
N ASN A 359 0.20 -28.28 -7.59
CA ASN A 359 -0.42 -29.10 -6.54
C ASN A 359 -0.48 -28.39 -5.18
N TYR A 360 0.22 -27.25 -5.02
CA TYR A 360 0.37 -26.57 -3.72
C TYR A 360 0.02 -25.08 -3.78
N LEU A 361 0.08 -24.47 -4.96
CA LEU A 361 0.01 -23.02 -5.12
C LEU A 361 -1.03 -22.62 -6.15
N THR A 362 -1.79 -21.58 -5.84
CA THR A 362 -2.65 -20.92 -6.82
C THR A 362 -1.82 -20.23 -7.90
N ALA A 363 -2.41 -20.00 -9.08
CA ALA A 363 -1.74 -19.28 -10.16
C ALA A 363 -1.19 -17.89 -9.76
N LYS A 364 -1.88 -17.20 -8.82
CA LYS A 364 -1.41 -15.92 -8.28
C LYS A 364 -0.16 -16.08 -7.42
N GLN A 365 -0.14 -17.10 -6.56
CA GLN A 365 1.02 -17.43 -5.73
C GLN A 365 2.21 -17.85 -6.57
N ILE A 366 2.02 -18.69 -7.60
CA ILE A 366 3.09 -19.12 -8.52
C ILE A 366 3.75 -17.89 -9.17
N ARG A 367 2.96 -16.96 -9.71
CA ARG A 367 3.49 -15.72 -10.33
C ARG A 367 4.27 -14.87 -9.33
N ALA A 368 3.74 -14.72 -8.12
CA ALA A 368 4.41 -13.93 -7.08
C ALA A 368 5.70 -14.59 -6.60
N LEU A 369 5.68 -15.90 -6.40
CA LEU A 369 6.81 -16.67 -5.89
C LEU A 369 7.99 -16.65 -6.87
N GLY A 370 7.76 -16.77 -8.18
CA GLY A 370 8.87 -16.80 -9.14
C GLY A 370 9.76 -15.56 -9.18
N SER A 371 9.35 -14.43 -8.57
CA SER A 371 10.09 -13.16 -8.64
C SER A 371 10.40 -12.52 -7.28
N LYS A 372 10.00 -13.16 -6.17
CA LYS A 372 10.08 -12.62 -4.81
C LYS A 372 10.86 -13.57 -3.91
N PRO A 373 12.09 -13.22 -3.50
CA PRO A 373 12.96 -14.13 -2.76
C PRO A 373 12.39 -14.48 -1.39
N ASP A 374 11.69 -13.54 -0.75
CA ASP A 374 11.04 -13.79 0.53
C ASP A 374 9.91 -14.81 0.46
N MET A 375 9.19 -14.88 -0.67
CA MET A 375 8.18 -15.90 -0.91
C MET A 375 8.79 -17.24 -1.33
N ILE A 376 9.92 -17.21 -2.06
CA ILE A 376 10.71 -18.39 -2.40
C ILE A 376 11.19 -19.07 -1.12
N TRP A 377 11.89 -18.33 -0.26
CA TRP A 377 12.36 -18.81 1.03
C TRP A 377 11.21 -19.34 1.90
N GLN A 378 10.12 -18.59 2.07
CA GLN A 378 8.96 -19.05 2.86
C GLN A 378 8.36 -20.37 2.35
N PHE A 379 8.37 -20.60 1.04
CA PHE A 379 7.85 -21.85 0.49
C PHE A 379 8.82 -23.02 0.71
N ALA A 380 10.13 -22.78 0.66
CA ALA A 380 11.13 -23.78 1.05
C ALA A 380 10.91 -24.24 2.51
N GLN A 381 10.80 -23.29 3.45
CA GLN A 381 10.51 -23.58 4.86
C GLN A 381 9.25 -24.43 5.02
N ARG A 382 8.17 -24.09 4.30
CA ARG A 382 6.92 -24.84 4.34
C ARG A 382 7.02 -26.26 3.75
N ILE A 383 7.79 -26.44 2.68
CA ILE A 383 8.06 -27.77 2.13
C ILE A 383 8.80 -28.60 3.17
N GLU A 384 9.84 -28.04 3.80
CA GLU A 384 10.63 -28.73 4.83
C GLU A 384 9.73 -29.18 5.99
N GLU A 385 8.91 -28.29 6.56
CA GLU A 385 7.95 -28.61 7.62
C GLU A 385 7.00 -29.76 7.23
N GLY A 386 6.59 -29.83 5.96
CA GLY A 386 5.72 -30.89 5.45
C GLY A 386 6.40 -32.26 5.44
N TYR A 387 7.68 -32.31 5.04
CA TYR A 387 8.48 -33.53 5.06
C TYR A 387 8.87 -33.95 6.48
N GLN A 388 9.19 -32.99 7.36
CA GLN A 388 9.47 -33.24 8.78
C GLN A 388 8.27 -33.88 9.48
N LYS A 389 7.04 -33.42 9.20
CA LYS A 389 5.79 -34.05 9.71
C LYS A 389 5.61 -35.50 9.25
N SER A 390 6.25 -35.87 8.14
CA SER A 390 6.25 -37.23 7.60
C SER A 390 7.48 -38.04 8.03
N GLY A 391 8.29 -37.52 8.97
CA GLY A 391 9.49 -38.16 9.50
C GLY A 391 10.69 -38.14 8.55
N LYS A 392 10.70 -37.24 7.56
CA LYS A 392 11.79 -37.10 6.58
C LYS A 392 12.53 -35.78 6.76
N GLU A 393 13.85 -35.84 6.74
CA GLU A 393 14.71 -34.67 6.69
C GLU A 393 15.15 -34.45 5.24
N VAL A 394 14.96 -33.23 4.74
CA VAL A 394 15.21 -32.90 3.34
C VAL A 394 16.06 -31.64 3.23
N GLU A 395 16.77 -31.52 2.12
CA GLU A 395 17.41 -30.29 1.64
C GLU A 395 16.61 -29.75 0.45
N ILE A 396 16.48 -28.43 0.37
CA ILE A 396 15.61 -27.78 -0.61
C ILE A 396 16.41 -26.77 -1.43
N PHE A 397 16.62 -27.14 -2.68
CA PHE A 397 17.29 -26.31 -3.68
C PHE A 397 16.28 -25.77 -4.68
N ILE A 398 16.62 -24.66 -5.33
CA ILE A 398 15.79 -24.09 -6.38
C ILE A 398 16.64 -23.69 -7.59
N ASP A 399 16.26 -24.15 -8.78
CA ASP A 399 16.69 -23.52 -10.02
C ASP A 399 15.68 -22.42 -10.35
N SER A 400 16.11 -21.16 -10.37
CA SER A 400 15.23 -20.03 -10.66
C SER A 400 15.90 -18.99 -11.53
N LYS A 401 15.10 -18.40 -12.41
CA LYS A 401 15.51 -17.28 -13.26
C LYS A 401 14.43 -16.22 -13.25
N VAL A 402 14.84 -14.96 -13.27
CA VAL A 402 13.93 -13.82 -13.29
C VAL A 402 14.24 -12.89 -14.46
N SER A 403 13.19 -12.28 -15.01
CA SER A 403 13.22 -11.24 -16.01
C SER A 403 12.65 -9.97 -15.40
N VAL A 404 13.37 -8.85 -15.54
CA VAL A 404 12.94 -7.53 -15.07
C VAL A 404 12.74 -6.61 -16.26
N ASN A 405 11.55 -6.03 -16.38
CA ASN A 405 11.18 -5.08 -17.43
C ASN A 405 11.45 -5.62 -18.85
N GLY A 406 11.17 -6.91 -19.08
CA GLY A 406 11.27 -7.55 -20.39
C GLY A 406 12.68 -7.94 -20.83
N ARG A 407 13.70 -7.70 -19.99
CA ARG A 407 15.07 -8.20 -20.23
C ARG A 407 15.12 -9.74 -20.22
N PRO A 408 16.13 -10.38 -20.84
CA PRO A 408 16.29 -11.83 -20.80
C PRO A 408 16.30 -12.39 -19.38
N TYR A 409 15.84 -13.64 -19.22
CA TYR A 409 15.90 -14.34 -17.95
C TYR A 409 17.34 -14.59 -17.53
N ALA A 410 17.68 -14.23 -16.30
CA ALA A 410 18.98 -14.50 -15.68
C ALA A 410 18.80 -15.28 -14.36
N PRO A 411 19.79 -16.10 -13.95
CA PRO A 411 19.77 -16.83 -12.68
C PRO A 411 19.46 -15.90 -11.50
N PHE A 412 18.54 -16.29 -10.63
CA PHE A 412 18.05 -15.42 -9.56
C PHE A 412 18.49 -15.89 -8.17
N ILE A 413 18.27 -17.15 -7.84
CA ILE A 413 18.68 -17.76 -6.58
C ILE A 413 19.79 -18.78 -6.83
N ASP A 414 20.79 -18.85 -5.95
CA ASP A 414 21.88 -19.83 -6.04
C ASP A 414 21.33 -21.26 -5.92
N PRO A 415 21.41 -22.09 -6.97
CA PRO A 415 20.87 -23.45 -6.96
C PRO A 415 21.66 -24.41 -6.07
N LYS A 416 22.78 -23.98 -5.49
CA LYS A 416 23.63 -24.79 -4.59
C LYS A 416 23.32 -24.56 -3.11
N VAL A 417 22.52 -23.57 -2.78
CA VAL A 417 22.17 -23.25 -1.39
C VAL A 417 20.91 -24.03 -0.99
N ASP A 418 20.99 -24.72 0.15
CA ASP A 418 19.82 -25.29 0.80
C ASP A 418 19.02 -24.17 1.47
N LEU A 419 17.97 -23.71 0.80
CA LEU A 419 17.13 -22.60 1.27
C LEU A 419 16.39 -22.93 2.58
N ALA A 420 16.22 -24.22 2.89
CA ALA A 420 15.59 -24.64 4.13
C ALA A 420 16.50 -24.34 5.34
N ALA A 421 17.82 -24.44 5.16
CA ALA A 421 18.81 -24.17 6.18
C ALA A 421 19.13 -22.67 6.38
N GLU A 422 18.67 -21.80 5.48
CA GLU A 422 18.91 -20.36 5.54
C GLU A 422 17.92 -19.65 6.47
N GLU A 423 18.40 -18.64 7.20
CA GLU A 423 17.54 -17.74 7.99
C GLU A 423 17.13 -16.51 7.18
N TRP A 424 15.98 -15.92 7.53
CA TRP A 424 15.50 -14.68 6.91
C TRP A 424 15.90 -13.43 7.70
N ASP A 425 16.48 -12.42 7.03
CA ASP A 425 16.83 -11.12 7.61
C ASP A 425 16.08 -10.01 6.85
N HIS A 426 15.43 -9.10 7.59
CA HIS A 426 14.66 -8.02 7.00
C HIS A 426 15.48 -6.81 6.56
N PHE A 427 16.74 -6.73 7.02
CA PHE A 427 17.59 -5.54 6.91
C PHE A 427 18.90 -5.79 6.18
N ARG A 428 19.23 -7.04 5.85
CA ARG A 428 20.48 -7.41 5.19
C ARG A 428 20.19 -8.07 3.85
N HIS A 429 21.20 -8.01 2.99
CA HIS A 429 21.20 -8.72 1.73
C HIS A 429 21.45 -10.21 1.98
N HIS A 430 20.67 -11.05 1.32
CA HIS A 430 20.89 -12.49 1.31
C HIS A 430 21.83 -12.90 0.18
N GLU A 431 22.99 -13.49 0.51
CA GLU A 431 24.01 -13.89 -0.48
C GLU A 431 23.54 -15.02 -1.42
N TRP A 432 22.48 -15.74 -1.07
CA TRP A 432 21.84 -16.70 -1.96
C TRP A 432 20.98 -16.05 -3.06
N ILE A 433 20.73 -14.74 -3.00
CA ILE A 433 20.20 -13.95 -4.11
C ILE A 433 21.38 -13.56 -4.99
N LEU A 434 21.43 -14.14 -6.19
CA LEU A 434 22.50 -13.88 -7.15
C LEU A 434 22.46 -12.41 -7.62
N PRO A 435 23.62 -11.80 -7.93
CA PRO A 435 23.69 -10.40 -8.29
C PRO A 435 22.93 -10.09 -9.58
N SER A 436 22.42 -8.86 -9.69
CA SER A 436 21.78 -8.35 -10.89
C SER A 436 22.70 -8.50 -12.12
N PRO A 437 22.20 -9.05 -13.24
CA PRO A 437 22.93 -9.09 -14.50
C PRO A 437 22.97 -7.72 -15.18
N VAL A 438 22.20 -6.76 -14.68
CA VAL A 438 22.13 -5.39 -15.20
C VAL A 438 23.19 -4.59 -14.45
N GLU A 439 24.33 -4.36 -15.09
CA GLU A 439 25.20 -3.23 -14.73
C GLU A 439 24.40 -1.94 -14.94
N GLU A 440 24.44 -1.03 -13.94
CA GLU A 440 23.61 0.17 -13.83
C GLU A 440 23.59 1.10 -15.06
#